data_AF-A0AAD3NYY7-F1
#
_entry.id   AF-A0AAD3NYY7-F1
#
_cell.length_a   1.000
_cell.length_b   1.000
_cell.length_c   1.000
_cell.angle_alpha   90.00
_cell.angle_beta   90.00
_cell.angle_gamma   90.00
#
_symmetry.space_group_name_H-M   'P 1'
#
loop_
_entity.id
_entity.type
_entity.pdbx_description
1 polymer ?
#
loop_
_entity_poly.entity_id
_entity_poly.type
_entity_poly.pdbx_seq_one_letter_code
_entity_poly.pdbx_strand_id
1 'polypeptide(L)'
;MLQPADTRPMTRRETEVRRFVRARYGLRGTLALHRHALGLDLLRAPVNVMLSPLFLLVRLGAPILRRLRLLQAADWLAGRQIFLKSDVARQIRADLAYFIDDLADKDLAPKAPPESIARAVADYAETRNAVAEISTSLIVLVAGLVLFHRPTPGVISLAGPIAHLQAQAQAVQDFALGSWAGRMWYWAFPAELSTAKLVLTGIGLAMLASVMTTFAGLIADPVQLWTGIHRRRVMRLLRRLDRAENAPALEREHMLARLGDLSDLALSLWRSLKG
;
A
#
# COMPACT_ATOMS: atom_id res chain seq x y z
N MET A 1 -11.75 11.39 -24.94
CA MET A 1 -10.86 11.57 -26.11
C MET A 1 -9.61 10.72 -25.90
N LEU A 2 -9.45 9.64 -26.67
CA LEU A 2 -8.24 8.79 -26.65
C LEU A 2 -7.09 9.58 -27.29
N GLN A 3 -6.03 9.84 -26.54
CA GLN A 3 -4.82 10.47 -27.07
C GLN A 3 -4.24 9.56 -28.17
N PRO A 4 -3.96 10.07 -29.39
CA PRO A 4 -3.46 9.24 -30.48
C PRO A 4 -2.13 8.58 -30.07
N ALA A 5 -1.92 7.34 -30.53
CA ALA A 5 -0.67 6.64 -30.29
C ALA A 5 0.49 7.45 -30.88
N ASP A 6 1.49 7.78 -30.06
CA ASP A 6 2.69 8.50 -30.49
C ASP A 6 3.37 7.70 -31.61
N THR A 7 3.36 8.25 -32.84
CA THR A 7 3.85 7.60 -34.06
C THR A 7 5.36 7.75 -34.26
N ARG A 8 6.05 8.42 -33.34
CA ARG A 8 7.50 8.57 -33.41
C ARG A 8 8.20 7.22 -33.20
N PRO A 9 9.27 6.93 -33.96
CA PRO A 9 10.08 5.74 -33.73
C PRO A 9 10.62 5.74 -32.30
N MET A 10 10.45 4.63 -31.58
CA MET A 10 10.84 4.52 -30.18
C MET A 10 12.35 4.70 -30.04
N THR A 11 12.78 5.47 -29.03
CA THR A 11 14.22 5.57 -28.72
C THR A 11 14.76 4.22 -28.24
N ARG A 12 16.08 4.00 -28.34
CA ARG A 12 16.72 2.78 -27.80
C ARG A 12 16.37 2.56 -26.32
N ARG A 13 16.42 3.63 -25.52
CA ARG A 13 16.03 3.63 -24.10
C ARG A 13 14.56 3.22 -23.89
N GLU A 14 13.64 3.75 -24.69
CA GLU A 14 12.21 3.37 -24.59
C GLU A 14 11.95 1.90 -24.92
N THR A 15 12.73 1.34 -25.85
CA THR A 15 12.65 -0.07 -26.22
C THR A 15 13.08 -0.97 -25.06
N GLU A 16 14.18 -0.64 -24.41
CA GLU A 16 14.66 -1.35 -23.21
C GLU A 16 13.67 -1.24 -22.05
N VAL A 17 13.12 -0.04 -21.79
CA VAL A 17 12.06 0.14 -20.78
C VAL A 17 10.84 -0.70 -21.11
N ARG A 18 10.44 -0.79 -22.38
CA ARG A 18 9.29 -1.62 -22.78
C ARG A 18 9.57 -3.11 -22.55
N ARG A 19 10.79 -3.58 -22.83
CA ARG A 19 11.20 -4.96 -22.60
C ARG A 19 11.20 -5.29 -21.11
N PHE A 20 11.81 -4.44 -20.29
CA PHE A 20 11.83 -4.57 -18.83
C PHE A 20 10.41 -4.60 -18.25
N VAL A 21 9.59 -3.61 -18.59
CA VAL A 21 8.22 -3.48 -18.06
C VAL A 21 7.35 -4.68 -18.45
N ARG A 22 7.49 -5.20 -19.68
CA ARG A 22 6.77 -6.40 -20.11
C ARG A 22 7.25 -7.67 -19.40
N ALA A 23 8.55 -7.82 -19.20
CA ALA A 23 9.12 -8.97 -18.50
C ALA A 23 8.70 -8.99 -17.02
N ARG A 24 8.73 -7.83 -16.36
CA ARG A 24 8.48 -7.70 -14.92
C ARG A 24 6.99 -7.65 -14.56
N TYR A 25 6.21 -6.83 -15.26
CA TYR A 25 4.80 -6.56 -14.92
C TYR A 25 3.81 -7.33 -15.84
N GLY A 26 4.33 -8.17 -16.74
CA GLY A 26 3.50 -9.12 -17.48
C GLY A 26 3.03 -10.26 -16.59
N LEU A 27 2.01 -11.00 -17.02
CA LEU A 27 1.38 -12.07 -16.23
C LEU A 27 2.39 -13.02 -15.57
N ARG A 28 3.40 -13.50 -16.32
CA ARG A 28 4.45 -14.39 -15.81
C ARG A 28 5.36 -13.71 -14.79
N GLY A 29 5.79 -12.48 -15.05
CA GLY A 29 6.65 -11.72 -14.15
C GLY A 29 5.95 -11.37 -12.85
N THR A 30 4.69 -10.97 -12.93
CA THR A 30 3.84 -10.70 -11.77
C THR A 30 3.59 -11.98 -10.98
N LEU A 31 3.28 -13.11 -11.62
CA LEU A 31 3.15 -14.40 -10.92
C LEU A 31 4.45 -14.83 -10.23
N ALA A 32 5.60 -14.68 -10.89
CA ALA A 32 6.90 -15.00 -10.30
C ALA A 32 7.22 -14.14 -9.07
N LEU A 33 6.84 -12.85 -9.11
CA LEU A 33 6.96 -11.92 -7.99
C LEU A 33 6.12 -12.37 -6.78
N HIS A 34 4.87 -12.77 -7.02
CA HIS A 34 3.97 -13.14 -5.93
C HIS A 34 4.17 -14.59 -5.46
N ARG A 35 4.76 -15.47 -6.27
CA ARG A 35 5.14 -16.83 -5.84
C ARG A 35 6.11 -16.80 -4.66
N HIS A 36 7.04 -15.85 -4.64
CA HIS A 36 7.94 -15.65 -3.49
C HIS A 36 7.21 -15.12 -2.25
N ALA A 37 6.07 -14.46 -2.42
CA ALA A 37 5.26 -13.92 -1.33
C ALA A 37 4.32 -14.97 -0.68
N LEU A 38 4.24 -16.21 -1.17
CA LEU A 38 3.36 -17.27 -0.65
C LEU A 38 3.88 -17.96 0.62
N GLY A 39 5.08 -17.61 1.11
CA GLY A 39 5.66 -18.18 2.33
C GLY A 39 5.22 -17.48 3.63
N LEU A 40 6.03 -17.61 4.68
CA LEU A 40 5.88 -16.84 5.95
C LEU A 40 5.81 -15.31 5.72
N ASP A 41 6.26 -14.86 4.55
CA ASP A 41 6.23 -13.47 4.12
C ASP A 41 4.81 -12.95 3.94
N LEU A 42 3.84 -13.83 3.62
CA LEU A 42 2.43 -13.48 3.55
C LEU A 42 1.92 -12.94 4.90
N LEU A 43 2.44 -13.46 6.01
CA LEU A 43 2.04 -13.05 7.36
C LEU A 43 2.62 -11.70 7.78
N ARG A 44 3.67 -11.22 7.10
CA ARG A 44 4.28 -9.93 7.43
C ARG A 44 3.33 -8.77 7.24
N ALA A 45 2.47 -8.82 6.22
CA ALA A 45 1.45 -7.79 5.97
C ALA A 45 0.40 -7.73 7.11
N PRO A 46 -0.24 -8.84 7.52
CA PRO A 46 -1.10 -8.88 8.71
C PRO A 46 -0.40 -8.44 10.00
N VAL A 47 0.83 -8.92 10.24
CA VAL A 47 1.61 -8.54 11.42
C VAL A 47 1.87 -7.04 11.45
N ASN A 48 2.26 -6.44 10.31
CA ASN A 48 2.42 -4.99 10.21
C ASN A 48 1.12 -4.24 10.52
N VAL A 49 -0.04 -4.74 10.05
CA VAL A 49 -1.34 -4.14 10.37
C VAL A 49 -1.63 -4.22 11.88
N MET A 50 -1.35 -5.36 12.53
CA MET A 50 -1.54 -5.50 13.98
C MET A 50 -0.60 -4.58 14.78
N LEU A 51 0.62 -4.37 14.30
CA LEU A 51 1.61 -3.50 14.95
C LEU A 51 1.37 -2.00 14.65
N SER A 52 0.61 -1.66 13.61
CA SER A 52 0.39 -0.29 13.17
C SER A 52 -0.29 0.60 14.24
N PRO A 53 -1.36 0.16 14.93
CA PRO A 53 -1.94 0.93 16.04
C PRO A 53 -0.96 1.15 17.19
N LEU A 54 -0.21 0.12 17.57
CA LEU A 54 0.80 0.22 18.64
C LEU A 54 1.89 1.22 18.26
N PHE A 55 2.36 1.17 17.01
CA PHE A 55 3.35 2.12 16.50
C PHE A 55 2.80 3.54 16.45
N LEU A 56 1.56 3.73 16.04
CA LEU A 56 0.91 5.03 16.04
C LEU A 56 0.84 5.60 17.47
N LEU A 57 0.46 4.79 18.46
CA LEU A 57 0.44 5.18 19.86
C LEU A 57 1.83 5.56 20.37
N VAL A 58 2.84 4.75 20.05
CA VAL A 58 4.26 5.03 20.35
C VAL A 58 4.69 6.38 19.75
N ARG A 59 4.35 6.63 18.49
CA ARG A 59 4.76 7.82 17.76
C ARG A 59 4.02 9.08 18.20
N LEU A 60 2.77 8.95 18.62
CA LEU A 60 2.00 10.02 19.29
C LEU A 60 2.49 10.24 20.73
N GLY A 61 3.00 9.21 21.39
CA GLY A 61 3.59 9.28 22.73
C GLY A 61 4.98 9.93 22.76
N ALA A 62 5.79 9.76 21.71
CA ALA A 62 7.13 10.33 21.61
C ALA A 62 7.19 11.87 21.85
N PRO A 63 6.35 12.73 21.24
CA PRO A 63 6.34 14.16 21.54
C PRO A 63 5.86 14.47 22.96
N ILE A 64 4.98 13.64 23.53
CA ILE A 64 4.53 13.77 24.93
C ILE A 64 5.69 13.45 25.89
N LEU A 65 6.44 12.38 25.63
CA LEU A 65 7.64 12.01 26.40
C LEU A 65 8.74 13.08 26.31
N ARG A 66 8.90 13.72 25.14
CA ARG A 66 9.80 14.88 24.99
C ARG A 66 9.36 16.08 25.83
N ARG A 67 8.05 16.36 25.90
CA ARG A 67 7.51 17.41 26.79
C ARG A 67 7.72 17.07 28.27
N LEU A 68 7.71 15.80 28.63
CA LEU A 68 8.00 15.32 29.98
C LEU A 68 9.51 15.18 30.27
N ARG A 69 10.39 15.69 29.40
CA ARG A 69 11.86 15.66 29.51
C ARG A 69 12.50 14.25 29.52
N LEU A 70 11.77 13.22 29.10
CA LEU A 70 12.28 11.85 28.96
C LEU A 70 12.90 11.64 27.56
N LEU A 71 13.94 12.41 27.26
CA LEU A 71 14.54 12.52 25.93
C LEU A 71 15.11 11.17 25.41
N GLN A 72 15.83 10.43 26.26
CA GLN A 72 16.40 9.13 25.88
C GLN A 72 15.33 8.09 25.53
N ALA A 73 14.21 8.06 26.27
CA ALA A 73 13.10 7.16 25.98
C ALA A 73 12.40 7.57 24.68
N ALA A 74 12.17 8.86 24.46
CA ALA A 74 11.56 9.36 23.23
C ALA A 74 12.43 9.05 21.99
N ASP A 75 13.75 9.22 22.08
CA ASP A 75 14.66 8.96 20.97
C ASP A 75 14.83 7.45 20.71
N TRP A 76 14.84 6.63 21.77
CA TRP A 76 14.83 5.17 21.65
C TRP A 76 13.53 4.62 21.03
N LEU A 77 12.38 5.21 21.39
CA LEU A 77 11.08 4.87 20.79
C LEU A 77 10.97 5.36 19.34
N ALA A 78 11.50 6.56 19.03
CA ALA A 78 11.49 7.12 17.68
C ALA A 78 12.44 6.39 16.71
N GLY A 79 13.56 5.84 17.21
CA GLY A 79 14.54 5.12 16.40
C GLY A 79 14.10 3.72 15.93
N ARG A 80 12.97 3.20 16.41
CA ARG A 80 12.54 1.82 16.11
C ARG A 80 11.65 1.76 14.87
N GLN A 81 12.26 1.37 13.74
CA GLN A 81 11.54 0.97 12.53
C GLN A 81 11.07 -0.50 12.65
N ILE A 82 9.86 -0.71 13.15
CA ILE A 82 9.28 -2.05 13.41
C ILE A 82 8.50 -2.59 12.20
N PHE A 83 8.40 -1.84 11.10
CA PHE A 83 7.73 -2.34 9.90
C PHE A 83 8.60 -3.35 9.17
N LEU A 84 8.07 -4.57 9.00
CA LEU A 84 8.67 -5.58 8.15
C LEU A 84 8.52 -5.12 6.70
N LYS A 85 9.62 -4.70 6.07
CA LYS A 85 9.64 -4.34 4.65
C LYS A 85 9.14 -5.54 3.83
N SER A 86 8.09 -5.33 3.05
CA SER A 86 7.55 -6.34 2.13
C SER A 86 8.63 -6.74 1.12
N ASP A 87 8.82 -8.04 0.92
CA ASP A 87 9.81 -8.57 -0.02
C ASP A 87 9.46 -8.23 -1.47
N VAL A 88 8.20 -7.93 -1.76
CA VAL A 88 7.77 -7.40 -3.06
C VAL A 88 8.42 -6.03 -3.33
N ALA A 89 8.43 -5.13 -2.34
CA ALA A 89 9.09 -3.83 -2.47
C ALA A 89 10.61 -3.98 -2.53
N ARG A 90 11.19 -4.96 -1.82
CA ARG A 90 12.62 -5.28 -1.92
C ARG A 90 12.99 -5.78 -3.32
N GLN A 91 12.22 -6.72 -3.86
CA GLN A 91 12.44 -7.29 -5.19
C GLN A 91 12.21 -6.25 -6.29
N ILE A 92 11.17 -5.41 -6.21
CA ILE A 92 10.96 -4.32 -7.17
C ILE A 92 12.15 -3.36 -7.17
N ARG A 93 12.70 -3.04 -6.00
CA ARG A 93 13.90 -2.20 -5.91
C ARG A 93 15.12 -2.87 -6.53
N ALA A 94 15.34 -4.15 -6.23
CA ALA A 94 16.42 -4.94 -6.82
C ALA A 94 16.30 -4.98 -8.35
N ASP A 95 15.14 -5.37 -8.88
CA ASP A 95 14.92 -5.47 -10.33
C ASP A 95 15.07 -4.14 -11.04
N LEU A 96 14.65 -3.03 -10.42
CA LEU A 96 14.81 -1.70 -11.00
C LEU A 96 16.27 -1.23 -10.93
N ALA A 97 17.02 -1.58 -9.88
CA ALA A 97 18.46 -1.31 -9.79
C ALA A 97 19.21 -2.09 -10.88
N TYR A 98 18.98 -3.40 -11.00
CA TYR A 98 19.55 -4.22 -12.08
C TYR A 98 19.20 -3.69 -13.47
N PHE A 99 17.99 -3.19 -13.67
CA PHE A 99 17.60 -2.57 -14.93
C PHE A 99 18.38 -1.28 -15.22
N ILE A 100 18.64 -0.46 -14.20
CA ILE A 100 19.43 0.76 -14.36
C ILE A 100 20.89 0.42 -14.66
N ASP A 101 21.44 -0.62 -14.05
CA ASP A 101 22.80 -1.12 -14.33
C ASP A 101 22.89 -1.67 -15.77
N ASP A 102 21.92 -2.48 -16.23
CA ASP A 102 21.84 -2.94 -17.63
C ASP A 102 21.70 -1.78 -18.63
N LEU A 103 21.05 -0.68 -18.24
CA LEU A 103 21.05 0.53 -19.05
C LEU A 103 22.43 1.22 -19.06
N ALA A 104 23.19 1.14 -17.98
CA ALA A 104 24.52 1.74 -17.88
C ALA A 104 25.50 1.03 -18.81
N ASP A 105 25.46 -0.31 -18.85
CA ASP A 105 26.27 -1.13 -19.76
C ASP A 105 26.00 -0.83 -21.25
N LYS A 106 24.84 -0.23 -21.55
CA LYS A 106 24.40 0.14 -22.90
C LYS A 106 24.61 1.63 -23.23
N ASP A 107 25.25 2.39 -22.33
CA ASP A 107 25.36 3.86 -22.39
C ASP A 107 23.99 4.58 -22.46
N LEU A 108 22.95 3.97 -21.88
CA LEU A 108 21.59 4.46 -21.85
C LEU A 108 21.12 4.85 -20.44
N ALA A 109 21.93 4.67 -19.39
CA ALA A 109 21.55 5.03 -18.03
C ALA A 109 21.50 6.56 -17.81
N PRO A 110 20.66 7.04 -16.87
CA PRO A 110 20.76 8.40 -16.38
C PRO A 110 22.06 8.59 -15.56
N LYS A 111 22.81 9.65 -15.83
CA LYS A 111 24.07 9.97 -15.12
C LYS A 111 23.78 10.71 -13.80
N ALA A 112 23.04 10.06 -12.90
CA ALA A 112 22.72 10.60 -11.59
C ALA A 112 23.64 10.00 -10.50
N PRO A 113 23.90 10.72 -9.39
CA PRO A 113 24.62 10.15 -8.25
C PRO A 113 23.94 8.87 -7.73
N PRO A 114 24.70 7.85 -7.28
CA PRO A 114 24.14 6.57 -6.81
C PRO A 114 23.06 6.71 -5.74
N GLU A 115 23.21 7.68 -4.83
CA GLU A 115 22.20 7.96 -3.80
C GLU A 115 20.87 8.47 -4.36
N SER A 116 20.92 9.26 -5.43
CA SER A 116 19.70 9.80 -6.07
C SER A 116 18.95 8.69 -6.81
N ILE A 117 19.69 7.77 -7.42
CA ILE A 117 19.15 6.55 -8.03
C ILE A 117 18.48 5.69 -6.96
N ALA A 118 19.19 5.40 -5.85
CA ALA A 118 18.65 4.59 -4.75
C ALA A 118 17.37 5.18 -4.16
N ARG A 119 17.32 6.52 -3.95
CA ARG A 119 16.12 7.23 -3.51
C ARG A 119 14.97 7.12 -4.51
N ALA A 120 15.21 7.41 -5.79
CA ALA A 120 14.18 7.31 -6.82
C ALA A 120 13.62 5.88 -6.97
N VAL A 121 14.47 4.87 -6.82
CA VAL A 121 14.08 3.45 -6.84
C VAL A 121 13.22 3.11 -5.62
N ALA A 122 13.55 3.63 -4.43
CA ALA A 122 12.73 3.49 -3.23
C ALA A 122 11.35 4.14 -3.38
N ASP A 123 11.30 5.39 -3.83
CA ASP A 123 10.07 6.14 -4.07
C ASP A 123 9.17 5.43 -5.10
N TYR A 124 9.77 4.83 -6.12
CA TYR A 124 9.03 4.06 -7.12
C TYR A 124 8.32 2.85 -6.48
N ALA A 125 9.03 2.11 -5.63
CA ALA A 125 8.47 0.95 -4.94
C ALA A 125 7.35 1.35 -3.96
N GLU A 126 7.51 2.46 -3.25
CA GLU A 126 6.48 3.03 -2.37
C GLU A 126 5.24 3.45 -3.17
N THR A 127 5.43 4.14 -4.29
CA THR A 127 4.31 4.53 -5.16
C THR A 127 3.60 3.31 -5.76
N ARG A 128 4.29 2.17 -5.96
CA ARG A 128 3.64 0.92 -6.36
C ARG A 128 2.83 0.33 -5.20
N ASN A 129 3.35 0.36 -3.98
CA ASN A 129 2.62 -0.10 -2.80
C ASN A 129 1.31 0.69 -2.60
N ALA A 130 1.37 2.02 -2.67
CA ALA A 130 0.17 2.87 -2.58
C ALA A 130 -0.87 2.53 -3.65
N VAL A 131 -0.42 2.22 -4.88
CA VAL A 131 -1.30 1.78 -5.96
C VAL A 131 -1.95 0.41 -5.67
N ALA A 132 -1.24 -0.50 -5.01
CA ALA A 132 -1.79 -1.78 -4.58
C ALA A 132 -2.87 -1.56 -3.49
N GLU A 133 -2.64 -0.66 -2.54
CA GLU A 133 -3.63 -0.29 -1.50
C GLU A 133 -4.88 0.35 -2.09
N ILE A 134 -4.74 1.25 -3.06
CA ILE A 134 -5.88 1.81 -3.81
C ILE A 134 -6.65 0.71 -4.53
N SER A 135 -5.94 -0.23 -5.15
CA SER A 135 -6.56 -1.36 -5.85
C SER A 135 -7.34 -2.25 -4.88
N THR A 136 -6.79 -2.58 -3.71
CA THR A 136 -7.52 -3.28 -2.65
C THR A 136 -8.73 -2.50 -2.18
N SER A 137 -8.58 -1.20 -1.96
CA SER A 137 -9.68 -0.34 -1.49
C SER A 137 -10.83 -0.31 -2.50
N LEU A 138 -10.52 -0.28 -3.80
CA LEU A 138 -11.49 -0.38 -4.87
C LEU A 138 -12.18 -1.76 -4.90
N ILE A 139 -11.42 -2.85 -4.74
CA ILE A 139 -11.99 -4.20 -4.65
C ILE A 139 -12.95 -4.30 -3.47
N VAL A 140 -12.55 -3.79 -2.30
CA VAL A 140 -13.38 -3.77 -1.09
C VAL A 140 -14.63 -2.91 -1.28
N LEU A 141 -14.51 -1.75 -1.94
CA LEU A 141 -15.64 -0.89 -2.26
C LEU A 141 -16.66 -1.60 -3.17
N VAL A 142 -16.17 -2.24 -4.24
CA VAL A 142 -17.02 -3.00 -5.18
C VAL A 142 -17.67 -4.19 -4.49
N ALA A 143 -16.90 -4.95 -3.69
CA ALA A 143 -17.43 -6.06 -2.92
C ALA A 143 -18.51 -5.60 -1.93
N GLY A 144 -18.28 -4.47 -1.25
CA GLY A 144 -19.26 -3.86 -0.35
C GLY A 144 -20.56 -3.49 -1.08
N LEU A 145 -20.44 -2.86 -2.25
CA LEU A 145 -21.59 -2.51 -3.08
C LEU A 145 -22.37 -3.75 -3.54
N VAL A 146 -21.68 -4.80 -4.00
CA VAL A 146 -22.32 -6.04 -4.49
C VAL A 146 -22.99 -6.83 -3.35
N LEU A 147 -22.30 -6.97 -2.22
CA LEU A 147 -22.78 -7.82 -1.12
C LEU A 147 -23.82 -7.10 -0.24
N PHE A 148 -23.65 -5.81 0.01
CA PHE A 148 -24.48 -5.06 0.98
C PHE A 148 -25.34 -3.98 0.32
N HIS A 149 -25.30 -3.83 -1.00
CA HIS A 149 -26.04 -2.79 -1.74
C HIS A 149 -25.74 -1.37 -1.23
N ARG A 150 -24.56 -1.17 -0.61
CA ARG A 150 -24.10 0.11 -0.10
C ARG A 150 -22.60 0.27 -0.37
N PRO A 151 -22.15 1.42 -0.90
CA PRO A 151 -20.73 1.69 -1.00
C PRO A 151 -20.13 1.81 0.40
N THR A 152 -19.19 0.93 0.74
CA THR A 152 -18.48 0.95 2.02
C THR A 152 -17.05 1.41 1.78
N PRO A 153 -16.71 2.68 2.09
CA PRO A 153 -15.35 3.19 1.90
C PRO A 153 -14.42 2.54 2.92
N GLY A 154 -13.75 1.48 2.49
CA GLY A 154 -12.75 0.78 3.28
C GLY A 154 -13.29 -0.37 4.12
N VAL A 155 -12.33 -1.11 4.67
CA VAL A 155 -12.53 -2.42 5.28
C VAL A 155 -13.24 -2.34 6.63
N ILE A 156 -13.01 -1.26 7.39
CA ILE A 156 -13.60 -1.05 8.72
C ILE A 156 -15.11 -0.89 8.61
N SER A 157 -15.62 -0.25 7.55
CA SER A 157 -17.05 -0.07 7.32
C SER A 157 -17.78 -1.39 7.07
N LEU A 158 -17.08 -2.46 6.69
CA LEU A 158 -17.64 -3.81 6.55
C LEU A 158 -17.77 -4.56 7.88
N ALA A 159 -17.07 -4.11 8.94
CA ALA A 159 -17.04 -4.83 10.21
C ALA A 159 -18.43 -4.92 10.86
N GLY A 160 -19.22 -3.84 10.84
CA GLY A 160 -20.56 -3.82 11.41
C GLY A 160 -21.52 -4.82 10.75
N PRO A 161 -21.77 -4.72 9.44
CA PRO A 161 -22.63 -5.65 8.72
C PRO A 161 -22.21 -7.12 8.87
N ILE A 162 -20.91 -7.42 8.76
CA ILE A 162 -20.39 -8.79 8.92
C ILE A 162 -20.56 -9.28 10.36
N ALA A 163 -20.22 -8.46 11.35
CA ALA A 163 -20.36 -8.83 12.77
C ALA A 163 -21.82 -9.11 13.13
N HIS A 164 -22.77 -8.37 12.55
CA HIS A 164 -24.20 -8.59 12.75
C HIS A 164 -24.68 -9.92 12.18
N LEU A 165 -24.29 -10.23 10.93
CA LEU A 165 -24.62 -11.53 10.33
C LEU A 165 -24.05 -12.69 11.15
N GLN A 166 -22.81 -12.57 11.61
CA GLN A 166 -22.19 -13.58 12.48
C GLN A 166 -22.85 -13.66 13.86
N ALA A 167 -23.31 -12.55 14.43
CA ALA A 167 -24.02 -12.52 15.71
C ALA A 167 -25.38 -13.22 15.62
N GLN A 168 -26.18 -12.91 14.60
CA GLN A 168 -27.43 -13.60 14.37
C GLN A 168 -27.22 -15.09 14.10
N ALA A 169 -26.28 -15.46 13.23
CA ALA A 169 -26.06 -16.86 12.88
C ALA A 169 -25.66 -17.71 14.10
N GLN A 170 -24.76 -17.20 14.95
CA GLN A 170 -24.38 -17.89 16.19
C GLN A 170 -25.53 -17.96 17.18
N ALA A 171 -26.24 -16.84 17.41
CA ALA A 171 -27.35 -16.81 18.36
C ALA A 171 -28.48 -17.79 17.96
N VAL A 172 -28.75 -17.93 16.66
CA VAL A 172 -29.69 -18.91 16.12
C VAL A 172 -29.20 -20.35 16.34
N GLN A 173 -27.90 -20.62 16.14
CA GLN A 173 -27.33 -21.96 16.33
C GLN A 173 -27.33 -22.38 17.80
N ASP A 174 -27.02 -21.46 18.70
CA ASP A 174 -26.92 -21.69 20.14
C ASP A 174 -28.28 -21.60 20.85
N PHE A 175 -29.37 -21.37 20.10
CA PHE A 175 -30.70 -21.22 20.68
C PHE A 175 -31.19 -22.52 21.32
N ALA A 176 -31.56 -22.46 22.59
CA ALA A 176 -31.87 -23.64 23.41
C ALA A 176 -33.00 -24.53 22.85
N LEU A 177 -33.99 -23.95 22.18
CA LEU A 177 -35.10 -24.68 21.56
C LEU A 177 -34.81 -25.11 20.11
N GLY A 178 -33.54 -25.03 19.70
CA GLY A 178 -33.07 -25.37 18.37
C GLY A 178 -33.15 -24.23 17.36
N SER A 179 -32.43 -24.41 16.25
CA SER A 179 -32.21 -23.36 15.25
C SER A 179 -33.48 -22.85 14.55
N TRP A 180 -34.54 -23.66 14.45
CA TRP A 180 -35.79 -23.22 13.85
C TRP A 180 -36.50 -22.17 14.72
N ALA A 181 -36.65 -22.44 16.02
CA ALA A 181 -37.22 -21.48 16.97
C ALA A 181 -36.31 -20.25 17.13
N GLY A 182 -34.99 -20.47 17.11
CA GLY A 182 -34.00 -19.38 17.11
C GLY A 182 -34.15 -18.43 15.93
N ARG A 183 -34.35 -18.94 14.71
CA ARG A 183 -34.61 -18.10 13.52
C ARG A 183 -35.85 -17.23 13.68
N MET A 184 -36.93 -17.79 14.23
CA MET A 184 -38.16 -17.03 14.46
C MET A 184 -37.97 -15.95 15.54
N TRP A 185 -37.28 -16.30 16.63
CA TRP A 185 -37.02 -15.37 17.73
C TRP A 185 -36.14 -14.20 17.29
N TYR A 186 -34.98 -14.49 16.68
CA TYR A 186 -34.03 -13.46 16.26
C TYR A 186 -34.46 -12.67 15.02
N TRP A 187 -35.50 -13.12 14.32
CA TRP A 187 -36.17 -12.32 13.31
C TRP A 187 -36.96 -11.15 13.93
N ALA A 188 -37.62 -11.37 15.07
CA ALA A 188 -38.37 -10.34 15.79
C ALA A 188 -37.50 -9.54 16.77
N PHE A 189 -36.52 -10.19 17.40
CA PHE A 189 -35.62 -9.61 18.40
C PHE A 189 -34.16 -9.78 17.97
N PRO A 190 -33.59 -8.83 17.21
CA PRO A 190 -32.22 -8.95 16.72
C PRO A 190 -31.21 -9.16 17.86
N ALA A 191 -30.23 -10.06 17.65
CA ALA A 191 -29.19 -10.31 18.64
C ALA A 191 -28.34 -9.05 18.90
N GLU A 192 -28.02 -8.78 20.17
CA GLU A 192 -27.17 -7.66 20.55
C GLU A 192 -25.73 -7.85 20.03
N LEU A 193 -25.16 -6.75 19.52
CA LEU A 193 -23.79 -6.75 19.03
C LEU A 193 -22.82 -6.50 20.18
N SER A 194 -22.04 -7.52 20.55
CA SER A 194 -20.91 -7.31 21.46
C SER A 194 -19.85 -6.42 20.81
N THR A 195 -19.38 -5.40 21.54
CA THR A 195 -18.26 -4.54 21.12
C THR A 195 -17.01 -5.35 20.78
N ALA A 196 -16.75 -6.43 21.53
CA ALA A 196 -15.62 -7.31 21.27
C ALA A 196 -15.74 -8.00 19.90
N LYS A 197 -16.94 -8.46 19.53
CA LYS A 197 -17.19 -9.12 18.25
C LYS A 197 -17.03 -8.15 17.08
N LEU A 198 -17.49 -6.91 17.24
CA LEU A 198 -17.28 -5.86 16.24
C LEU A 198 -15.78 -5.59 16.01
N VAL A 199 -15.01 -5.43 17.10
CA VAL A 199 -13.56 -5.17 17.03
C VAL A 199 -12.82 -6.35 16.42
N LEU A 200 -13.10 -7.58 16.86
CA LEU A 200 -12.48 -8.79 16.32
C LEU A 200 -12.78 -8.97 14.82
N THR A 201 -14.02 -8.70 14.40
CA THR A 201 -14.41 -8.72 12.98
C THR A 201 -13.62 -7.67 12.20
N GLY A 202 -13.51 -6.45 12.73
CA GLY A 202 -12.72 -5.38 12.11
C GLY A 202 -11.24 -5.75 11.94
N ILE A 203 -10.63 -6.35 12.96
CA ILE A 203 -9.25 -6.85 12.91
C ILE A 203 -9.12 -7.96 11.86
N GLY A 204 -10.02 -8.94 11.86
CA GLY A 204 -10.02 -10.03 10.88
C GLY A 204 -10.13 -9.53 9.45
N LEU A 205 -11.04 -8.59 9.20
CA LEU A 205 -11.20 -7.95 7.90
C LEU A 205 -9.96 -7.14 7.50
N ALA A 206 -9.36 -6.39 8.44
CA ALA A 206 -8.14 -5.63 8.18
C ALA A 206 -6.95 -6.54 7.81
N MET A 207 -6.79 -7.68 8.50
CA MET A 207 -5.80 -8.69 8.16
C MET A 207 -6.05 -9.27 6.77
N LEU A 208 -7.31 -9.63 6.45
CA LEU A 208 -7.68 -10.12 5.13
C LEU A 208 -7.36 -9.09 4.03
N ALA A 209 -7.69 -7.82 4.27
CA ALA A 209 -7.38 -6.75 3.33
C ALA A 209 -5.88 -6.54 3.14
N SER A 210 -5.07 -6.69 4.19
CA SER A 210 -3.60 -6.62 4.10
C SER A 210 -3.03 -7.73 3.20
N VAL A 211 -3.60 -8.93 3.28
CA VAL A 211 -3.29 -10.05 2.39
C VAL A 211 -3.72 -9.71 0.97
N MET A 212 -4.95 -9.20 0.78
CA MET A 212 -5.44 -8.78 -0.53
C MET A 212 -4.53 -7.72 -1.18
N THR A 213 -4.01 -6.75 -0.40
CA THR A 213 -3.05 -5.75 -0.89
C THR A 213 -1.77 -6.35 -1.43
N THR A 214 -1.28 -7.42 -0.82
CA THR A 214 -0.10 -8.12 -1.33
C THR A 214 -0.36 -8.68 -2.72
N PHE A 215 -1.57 -9.20 -2.97
CA PHE A 215 -1.98 -9.80 -4.25
C PHE A 215 -2.68 -8.84 -5.21
N ALA A 216 -3.01 -7.62 -4.80
CA ALA A 216 -3.69 -6.65 -5.66
C ALA A 216 -2.87 -6.33 -6.92
N GLY A 217 -1.54 -6.41 -6.81
CA GLY A 217 -0.61 -6.33 -7.94
C GLY A 217 -0.81 -7.40 -9.00
N LEU A 218 -1.33 -8.59 -8.67
CA LEU A 218 -1.61 -9.66 -9.63
C LEU A 218 -2.58 -9.22 -10.73
N ILE A 219 -3.54 -8.36 -10.37
CA ILE A 219 -4.52 -7.78 -11.29
C ILE A 219 -4.07 -6.40 -11.76
N ALA A 220 -3.59 -5.56 -10.83
CA ALA A 220 -3.24 -4.18 -11.12
C ALA A 220 -2.02 -4.07 -12.06
N ASP A 221 -0.99 -4.91 -11.89
CA ASP A 221 0.24 -4.82 -12.68
C ASP A 221 -0.01 -5.14 -14.18
N PRO A 222 -0.72 -6.22 -14.56
CA PRO A 222 -1.09 -6.46 -15.96
C PRO A 222 -1.98 -5.38 -16.58
N VAL A 223 -2.95 -4.86 -15.81
CA VAL A 223 -3.82 -3.76 -16.26
C VAL A 223 -3.00 -2.49 -16.50
N GLN A 224 -2.06 -2.18 -15.60
CA GLN A 224 -1.16 -1.03 -15.72
C GLN A 224 -0.12 -1.19 -16.83
N LEU A 225 0.28 -2.44 -17.12
CA LEU A 225 1.09 -2.77 -18.28
C LEU A 225 0.32 -2.49 -19.57
N TRP A 226 -0.91 -2.99 -19.69
CA TRP A 226 -1.75 -2.84 -20.87
C TRP A 226 -2.09 -1.37 -21.16
N THR A 227 -2.44 -0.61 -20.12
CA THR A 227 -2.70 0.84 -20.22
C THR A 227 -1.43 1.69 -20.44
N GLY A 228 -0.23 1.08 -20.34
CA GLY A 228 1.06 1.73 -20.51
C GLY A 228 1.51 2.61 -19.33
N ILE A 229 0.84 2.51 -18.17
CA ILE A 229 1.14 3.28 -16.96
C ILE A 229 2.55 2.96 -16.44
N HIS A 230 2.93 1.68 -16.35
CA HIS A 230 4.27 1.29 -15.88
C HIS A 230 5.36 1.89 -16.77
N ARG A 231 5.21 1.80 -18.10
CA ARG A 231 6.13 2.41 -19.07
C ARG A 231 6.26 3.91 -18.84
N ARG A 232 5.14 4.63 -18.76
CA ARG A 232 5.14 6.09 -18.50
C ARG A 232 5.77 6.44 -17.15
N ARG A 233 5.58 5.60 -16.12
CA ARG A 233 6.16 5.82 -14.78
C ARG A 233 7.68 5.63 -14.80
N VAL A 234 8.20 4.54 -15.39
CA VAL A 234 9.64 4.30 -15.50
C VAL A 234 10.31 5.38 -16.35
N MET A 235 9.73 5.74 -17.51
CA MET A 235 10.26 6.85 -18.33
C MET A 235 10.22 8.20 -17.63
N ARG A 236 9.27 8.44 -16.71
CA ARG A 236 9.27 9.65 -15.88
C ARG A 236 10.37 9.60 -14.82
N LEU A 237 10.62 8.44 -14.21
CA LEU A 237 11.71 8.24 -13.26
C LEU A 237 13.07 8.51 -13.92
N LEU A 238 13.33 7.91 -15.09
CA LEU A 238 14.59 8.13 -15.82
C LEU A 238 14.78 9.61 -16.17
N ARG A 239 13.74 10.27 -16.71
CA ARG A 239 13.78 11.72 -17.00
C ARG A 239 13.99 12.60 -15.77
N ARG A 240 13.55 12.17 -14.57
CA ARG A 240 13.81 12.90 -13.33
C ARG A 240 15.26 12.76 -12.90
N LEU A 241 15.83 11.57 -13.06
CA LEU A 241 17.24 11.31 -12.79
C LEU A 241 18.15 12.09 -13.75
N ASP A 242 17.83 12.10 -15.05
CA ASP A 242 18.54 12.93 -16.05
C ASP A 242 18.50 14.43 -15.69
N ARG A 243 17.42 14.91 -15.06
CA ARG A 243 17.31 16.31 -14.61
C ARG A 243 18.05 16.58 -13.30
N ALA A 244 18.09 15.62 -12.39
CA ALA A 244 18.77 15.76 -11.10
C ALA A 244 20.30 15.90 -11.25
N GLU A 245 20.85 15.37 -12.35
CA GLU A 245 22.23 15.64 -12.82
C GLU A 245 22.45 17.15 -13.05
N ASN A 246 21.49 17.80 -13.70
CA ASN A 246 21.59 19.19 -14.15
C ASN A 246 21.22 20.23 -13.08
N ALA A 247 20.73 19.80 -11.91
CA ALA A 247 20.30 20.71 -10.85
C ALA A 247 21.49 21.21 -10.02
N PRO A 248 21.72 22.54 -9.92
CA PRO A 248 22.80 23.10 -9.11
C PRO A 248 22.63 22.71 -7.64
N ALA A 249 23.74 22.46 -6.94
CA ALA A 249 23.77 21.90 -5.58
C ALA A 249 22.86 22.65 -4.57
N LEU A 250 22.68 23.95 -4.75
CA LEU A 250 21.83 24.83 -3.92
C LEU A 250 20.32 24.52 -4.03
N GLU A 251 19.83 23.97 -5.14
CA GLU A 251 18.42 23.57 -5.27
C GLU A 251 18.13 22.26 -4.52
N ARG A 252 19.14 21.41 -4.30
CA ARG A 252 18.97 20.14 -3.56
C ARG A 252 18.66 20.38 -2.08
N GLU A 253 19.24 21.42 -1.49
CA GLU A 253 18.96 21.84 -0.10
C GLU A 253 17.55 22.42 0.05
N HIS A 254 17.08 23.21 -0.93
CA HIS A 254 15.72 23.74 -0.93
C HIS A 254 14.65 22.65 -1.15
N MET A 255 14.97 21.57 -1.87
CA MET A 255 14.06 20.44 -2.05
C MET A 255 13.90 19.61 -0.77
N LEU A 256 14.97 19.45 0.01
CA LEU A 256 14.93 18.80 1.33
C LEU A 256 14.13 19.64 2.34
N ALA A 257 14.26 20.97 2.29
CA ALA A 257 13.45 21.88 3.11
C ALA A 257 11.95 21.78 2.79
N ARG A 258 11.58 21.75 1.49
CA ARG A 258 10.17 21.62 1.06
C ARG A 258 9.53 20.28 1.39
N LEU A 259 10.32 19.21 1.49
CA LEU A 259 9.84 17.90 1.98
C LEU A 259 9.44 17.95 3.46
N GLY A 260 10.14 18.77 4.25
CA GLY A 260 9.74 19.12 5.61
C GLY A 260 8.38 19.82 5.64
N ASP A 261 8.21 20.86 4.81
CA ASP A 261 6.96 21.63 4.74
C ASP A 261 5.76 20.78 4.29
N LEU A 262 5.94 19.83 3.38
CA LEU A 262 4.86 18.91 2.97
C LEU A 262 4.43 17.95 4.08
N SER A 263 5.38 17.57 4.95
CA SER A 263 5.08 16.75 6.13
C SER A 263 4.28 17.55 7.16
N ASP A 264 4.63 18.83 7.34
CA ASP A 264 3.88 19.75 8.20
C ASP A 264 2.50 20.10 7.63
N LEU A 265 2.36 20.19 6.31
CA LEU A 265 1.09 20.42 5.62
C LEU A 265 0.16 19.20 5.71
N ALA A 266 0.72 17.98 5.65
CA ALA A 266 -0.01 16.74 5.91
C ALA A 266 -0.46 16.62 7.39
N LEU A 267 0.39 17.02 8.33
CA LEU A 267 0.04 17.07 9.76
C LEU A 267 -1.01 18.14 10.07
N SER A 268 -0.97 19.27 9.35
CA SER A 268 -1.95 20.36 9.44
C SER A 268 -3.32 19.94 8.90
N LEU A 269 -3.36 19.28 7.73
CA LEU A 269 -4.58 18.70 7.16
C LEU A 269 -5.20 17.62 8.06
N TRP A 270 -4.36 16.79 8.71
CA TRP A 270 -4.83 15.82 9.68
C TRP A 270 -5.43 16.48 10.94
N ARG A 271 -4.91 17.64 11.35
CA ARG A 271 -5.47 18.43 12.45
C ARG A 271 -6.76 19.15 12.08
N SER A 272 -6.91 19.63 10.85
CA SER A 272 -8.13 20.30 10.41
C SER A 272 -9.29 19.32 10.20
N LEU A 273 -9.02 18.06 9.86
CA LEU A 273 -10.01 16.98 9.78
C LEU A 273 -10.47 16.44 11.13
N LYS A 274 -9.81 16.83 12.23
CA LYS A 274 -10.15 16.50 13.61
C LYS A 274 -10.80 17.66 14.38
N GLY A 275 -11.09 18.77 13.68
CA GLY A 275 -11.90 19.88 14.17
C GLY A 275 -13.36 19.68 13.80
#